data_AF-A0A6A4I702-F1
#
_entry.id   AF-A0A6A4I702-F1
#
_cell.length_a   1.000
_cell.length_b   1.000
_cell.length_c   1.000
_cell.angle_alpha   90.00
_cell.angle_beta   90.00
_cell.angle_gamma   90.00
#
_symmetry.space_group_name_H-M   'P 1'
#
loop_
_entity.id
_entity.type
_entity.pdbx_description
1 polymer ?
#
loop_
_entity_poly.entity_id
_entity_poly.type
_entity_poly.pdbx_seq_one_letter_code
_entity_poly.pdbx_strand_id
1 'polypeptide(L)'
;GSSAALLCAAWTTNIETSAILEKLKAQSSTWKSQTITNVDLRRFQQTELVQQLRSTFKYLNSLATDIPQFIRPYVGALYVAVLQPYADASEPRRICWKIVLLNSGIWFMWQLQRLQPMMSRAFVHNPLSGMSYTLLTSAFSHKSLIHLLFNCLALEGFGSSAGTYLRQVQDKNTAQPESTSSYHFLAFYASAGIFSGLVSHIASAKLRYPKLIAQLSSPASKAPATETWASAMTAASSTTTKAAAATSAKSAISIPGSLGASGAVYACVTATALAYPGAQISLIFPPTSPFDIQYGVMGLVALDTLGVIRGWRMFDHWAHLGGAAFGAMYYYCGPTIWSYTRAALKPRDS
;
A
#
# COMPACT_ATOMS: atom_id res chain seq x y z
N GLY A 1 -8.92 -6.31 -12.32
CA GLY A 1 -8.45 -5.81 -11.01
C GLY A 1 -8.60 -4.31 -10.94
N SER A 2 -7.62 -3.56 -11.44
CA SER A 2 -7.55 -2.09 -11.31
C SER A 2 -8.75 -1.34 -11.90
N SER A 3 -9.26 -1.71 -13.07
CA SER A 3 -10.45 -1.08 -13.66
C SER A 3 -11.70 -1.26 -12.80
N ALA A 4 -11.88 -2.43 -12.18
CA ALA A 4 -13.01 -2.67 -11.28
C ALA A 4 -12.91 -1.85 -9.99
N ALA A 5 -11.70 -1.72 -9.43
CA ALA A 5 -11.46 -0.86 -8.28
C ALA A 5 -11.77 0.62 -8.60
N LEU A 6 -11.35 1.10 -9.77
CA LEU A 6 -11.64 2.45 -10.24
C LEU A 6 -13.14 2.68 -10.45
N LEU A 7 -13.83 1.78 -11.15
CA LEU A 7 -15.28 1.87 -11.41
C LEU A 7 -16.09 1.86 -10.12
N CYS A 8 -15.79 0.92 -9.22
CA CYS A 8 -16.46 0.82 -7.92
C CYS A 8 -16.25 2.09 -7.09
N ALA A 9 -15.00 2.55 -6.97
CA ALA A 9 -14.67 3.78 -6.24
C ALA A 9 -15.36 5.02 -6.84
N ALA A 10 -15.35 5.17 -8.16
CA ALA A 10 -16.00 6.28 -8.86
C ALA A 10 -17.52 6.28 -8.64
N TRP A 11 -18.15 5.10 -8.74
CA TRP A 11 -19.58 4.92 -8.48
C TRP A 11 -19.94 5.26 -7.03
N THR A 12 -19.21 4.71 -6.06
CA THR A 12 -19.42 5.01 -4.63
C THR A 12 -19.22 6.49 -4.33
N THR A 13 -18.22 7.14 -4.94
CA THR A 13 -18.00 8.59 -4.79
C THR A 13 -19.20 9.38 -5.30
N ASN A 14 -19.78 9.01 -6.45
CA ASN A 14 -20.96 9.69 -6.98
C ASN A 14 -22.17 9.55 -6.06
N ILE A 15 -22.43 8.34 -5.55
CA ILE A 15 -23.54 8.10 -4.61
C ILE A 15 -23.36 8.92 -3.34
N GLU A 16 -22.17 8.87 -2.73
CA GLU A 16 -21.89 9.61 -1.51
C GLU A 16 -21.98 11.13 -1.75
N THR A 17 -21.44 11.62 -2.87
CA THR A 17 -21.52 13.04 -3.22
C THR A 17 -22.97 13.49 -3.37
N SER A 18 -23.81 12.72 -4.06
CA SER A 18 -25.24 13.03 -4.20
C SER A 18 -25.96 13.04 -2.84
N ALA A 19 -25.69 12.06 -1.98
CA ALA A 19 -26.29 12.00 -0.64
C ALA A 19 -25.90 13.21 0.23
N ILE A 20 -24.63 13.63 0.19
CA ILE A 20 -24.15 14.81 0.93
C ILE A 20 -24.72 16.10 0.36
N LEU A 21 -24.82 16.22 -0.97
CA LEU A 21 -25.45 17.37 -1.63
C LEU A 21 -26.90 17.56 -1.17
N GLU A 22 -27.68 16.48 -1.14
CA GLU A 22 -29.07 16.54 -0.69
C GLU A 22 -29.19 16.90 0.78
N LYS A 23 -28.35 16.32 1.65
CA LYS A 23 -28.28 16.73 3.06
C LYS A 23 -27.95 18.21 3.23
N LEU A 24 -26.98 18.72 2.48
CA LEU A 24 -26.54 20.12 2.57
C LEU A 24 -27.65 21.07 2.10
N LYS A 25 -28.30 20.77 0.96
CA LYS A 25 -29.44 21.54 0.44
C LYS A 25 -30.67 21.49 1.37
N ALA A 26 -30.83 20.43 2.16
CA ALA A 26 -31.90 20.33 3.14
C ALA A 26 -31.70 21.25 4.35
N GLN A 27 -30.48 21.71 4.63
CA GLN A 27 -30.21 22.58 5.78
C GLN A 27 -30.72 24.02 5.62
N SER A 28 -30.67 24.59 4.40
CA SER A 28 -31.17 25.93 4.16
C SER A 28 -31.51 26.16 2.68
N SER A 29 -32.40 27.13 2.41
CA SER A 29 -32.73 27.56 1.05
C SER A 29 -31.55 28.21 0.32
N THR A 30 -30.60 28.81 1.04
CA THR A 30 -29.38 29.41 0.47
C THR A 30 -28.51 28.39 -0.24
N TRP A 31 -28.40 27.16 0.29
CA TRP A 31 -27.65 26.08 -0.37
C TRP A 31 -28.30 25.61 -1.68
N LYS A 32 -29.58 25.90 -1.90
CA LYS A 32 -30.27 25.58 -3.15
C LYS A 32 -29.97 26.60 -4.26
N SER A 33 -29.68 27.85 -3.89
CA SER A 33 -29.46 28.95 -4.84
C SER A 33 -27.99 29.23 -5.13
N GLN A 34 -27.05 28.82 -4.27
CA GLN A 34 -25.62 29.01 -4.47
C GLN A 34 -24.95 27.80 -5.13
N THR A 35 -23.86 28.04 -5.85
CA THR A 35 -23.00 26.98 -6.40
C THR A 35 -22.23 26.30 -5.27
N ILE A 36 -22.47 25.00 -5.07
CA ILE A 36 -21.81 24.20 -4.03
C ILE A 36 -20.44 23.72 -4.54
N THR A 37 -19.38 24.00 -3.79
CA THR A 37 -18.01 23.56 -4.12
C THR A 37 -17.59 22.31 -3.33
N ASN A 38 -16.51 21.64 -3.75
CA ASN A 38 -15.90 20.54 -2.98
C ASN A 38 -15.47 20.99 -1.57
N VAL A 39 -15.09 22.26 -1.41
CA VAL A 39 -14.72 22.81 -0.10
C VAL A 39 -15.92 22.83 0.83
N ASP A 40 -17.10 23.21 0.32
CA ASP A 40 -18.33 23.26 1.12
C ASP A 40 -18.77 21.87 1.57
N LEU A 41 -18.77 20.90 0.65
CA LEU A 41 -19.10 19.50 0.96
C LEU A 41 -18.19 18.93 2.05
N ARG A 42 -16.88 19.21 1.97
CA ARG A 42 -15.92 18.73 2.97
C ARG A 42 -16.04 19.45 4.31
N ARG A 43 -16.32 20.75 4.32
CA ARG A 43 -16.60 21.50 5.57
C ARG A 43 -17.83 20.92 6.26
N PHE A 44 -18.87 20.60 5.48
CA PHE A 44 -20.06 19.93 5.98
C PHE A 44 -19.72 18.56 6.58
N GLN A 45 -19.03 17.69 5.84
CA GLN A 45 -18.64 16.36 6.34
C GLN A 45 -17.71 16.43 7.56
N GLN A 46 -16.78 17.40 7.60
CA GLN A 46 -15.90 17.61 8.74
C GLN A 46 -16.70 18.02 9.98
N THR A 47 -17.76 18.82 9.81
CA THR A 47 -18.66 19.20 10.89
C THR A 47 -19.45 17.98 11.40
N GLU A 48 -20.00 17.16 10.50
CA GLU A 48 -20.67 15.90 10.87
C GLU A 48 -19.71 14.97 11.64
N LEU A 49 -18.47 14.82 11.16
CA LEU A 49 -17.46 14.00 11.82
C LEU A 49 -17.16 14.49 13.23
N VAL A 50 -16.87 15.77 13.41
CA VAL A 50 -16.57 16.35 14.74
C VAL A 50 -17.76 16.15 15.69
N GLN A 51 -18.99 16.29 15.19
CA GLN A 51 -20.20 16.02 15.97
C GLN A 51 -20.30 14.55 16.40
N GLN A 52 -20.00 13.61 15.50
CA GLN A 52 -19.98 12.17 15.81
C GLN A 52 -18.89 11.80 16.82
N LEU A 53 -17.70 12.40 16.72
CA LEU A 53 -16.63 12.15 17.70
C LEU A 53 -17.04 12.72 19.08
N ARG A 54 -17.64 13.92 19.12
CA ARG A 54 -18.16 14.51 20.37
C ARG A 54 -19.28 13.68 20.98
N SER A 55 -20.21 13.12 20.19
CA SER A 55 -21.27 12.26 20.72
C SER A 55 -20.71 10.94 21.25
N THR A 56 -19.76 10.34 20.54
CA THR A 56 -19.03 9.15 20.99
C THR A 56 -18.29 9.41 22.30
N PHE A 57 -17.66 10.59 22.46
CA PHE A 57 -16.99 10.98 23.69
C PHE A 57 -17.96 11.05 24.86
N LYS A 58 -19.10 11.73 24.66
CA LYS A 58 -20.16 11.84 25.69
C LYS A 58 -20.65 10.47 26.11
N TYR A 59 -20.86 9.56 25.15
CA TYR A 59 -21.27 8.19 25.42
C TYR A 59 -20.22 7.42 26.25
N LEU A 60 -18.96 7.43 25.84
CA LEU A 60 -17.90 6.74 26.59
C LEU A 60 -17.67 7.34 27.97
N ASN A 61 -17.75 8.67 28.10
CA ASN A 61 -17.64 9.33 29.40
C ASN A 61 -18.84 9.03 30.31
N SER A 62 -20.00 8.73 29.73
CA SER A 62 -21.17 8.27 30.50
C SER A 62 -20.95 6.87 31.06
N LEU A 63 -20.40 5.94 30.27
CA LEU A 63 -19.99 4.61 30.74
C LEU A 63 -18.86 4.68 31.77
N ALA A 64 -17.96 5.65 31.62
CA ALA A 64 -16.86 5.88 32.56
C ALA A 64 -17.31 6.45 33.92
N THR A 65 -18.61 6.72 34.11
CA THR A 65 -19.16 7.14 35.41
C THR A 65 -19.07 6.02 36.45
N ASP A 66 -19.07 4.75 36.01
CA ASP A 66 -18.93 3.57 36.85
C ASP A 66 -17.46 3.18 37.12
N ILE A 67 -16.51 3.90 36.52
CA ILE A 67 -15.07 3.69 36.69
C ILE A 67 -14.57 4.51 37.91
N PRO A 68 -13.64 3.99 38.73
CA PRO A 68 -13.06 4.71 39.86
C PRO A 68 -12.59 6.14 39.53
N GLN A 69 -12.86 7.09 40.42
CA GLN A 69 -12.61 8.53 40.21
C GLN A 69 -11.17 8.87 39.82
N PHE A 70 -10.19 8.07 40.23
CA PHE A 70 -8.78 8.27 39.89
C PHE A 70 -8.42 7.83 38.46
N ILE A 71 -9.21 6.96 37.81
CA ILE A 71 -8.94 6.47 36.43
C ILE A 71 -9.64 7.35 35.38
N ARG A 72 -10.80 7.91 35.75
CA ARG A 72 -11.66 8.69 34.85
C ARG A 72 -10.93 9.82 34.08
N PRO A 73 -10.04 10.63 34.68
CA PRO A 73 -9.30 11.67 33.96
C PRO A 73 -8.38 11.11 32.87
N TYR A 74 -7.77 9.95 33.10
CA TYR A 74 -6.85 9.31 32.14
C TYR A 74 -7.59 8.74 30.93
N VAL A 75 -8.80 8.20 31.12
CA VAL A 75 -9.64 7.72 30.02
C VAL A 75 -10.05 8.88 29.11
N GLY A 76 -10.48 10.00 29.71
CA GLY A 76 -10.82 11.21 28.95
C GLY A 76 -9.60 11.80 28.22
N ALA A 77 -8.44 11.86 28.89
CA ALA A 77 -7.20 12.34 28.30
C ALA A 77 -6.74 11.46 27.13
N LEU A 78 -6.78 10.14 27.28
CA LEU A 78 -6.44 9.19 26.22
C LEU A 78 -7.37 9.36 25.01
N TYR A 79 -8.67 9.52 25.27
CA TYR A 79 -9.65 9.72 24.21
C TYR A 79 -9.36 10.98 23.38
N VAL A 80 -9.10 12.10 24.06
CA VAL A 80 -8.76 13.37 23.40
C VAL A 80 -7.41 13.23 22.66
N ALA A 81 -6.41 12.60 23.27
CA ALA A 81 -5.09 12.40 22.68
C ALA A 81 -5.13 11.62 21.36
N VAL A 82 -6.11 10.74 21.17
CA VAL A 82 -6.27 9.97 19.92
C VAL A 82 -7.22 10.67 18.93
N LEU A 83 -8.39 11.11 19.40
CA LEU A 83 -9.42 11.61 18.48
C LEU A 83 -9.23 13.04 18.04
N GLN A 84 -8.55 13.89 18.83
CA GLN A 84 -8.27 15.25 18.39
C GLN A 84 -7.33 15.25 17.17
N PRO A 85 -6.17 14.55 17.18
CA PRO A 85 -5.34 14.42 15.98
C PRO A 85 -6.09 13.81 14.79
N TYR A 86 -7.00 12.86 15.03
CA TYR A 86 -7.83 12.27 13.97
C TYR A 86 -8.85 13.25 13.40
N ALA A 87 -9.50 14.04 14.25
CA ALA A 87 -10.41 15.09 13.82
C ALA A 87 -9.67 16.13 12.98
N ASP A 88 -8.50 16.57 13.45
CA ASP A 88 -7.71 17.64 12.82
C ASP A 88 -6.98 17.17 11.56
N ALA A 89 -6.74 15.86 11.41
CA ALA A 89 -6.09 15.29 10.24
C ALA A 89 -6.91 15.52 8.96
N SER A 90 -6.19 15.79 7.86
CA SER A 90 -6.79 15.84 6.53
C SER A 90 -7.38 14.47 6.16
N GLU A 91 -8.39 14.48 5.30
CA GLU A 91 -9.01 13.24 4.83
C GLU A 91 -8.00 12.25 4.18
N PRO A 92 -7.08 12.68 3.29
CA PRO A 92 -5.99 11.82 2.78
C PRO A 92 -5.14 11.18 3.89
N ARG A 93 -4.89 11.90 4.97
CA ARG A 93 -4.13 11.39 6.12
C ARG A 93 -4.92 10.35 6.91
N ARG A 94 -6.20 10.61 7.16
CA ARG A 94 -7.11 9.65 7.82
C ARG A 94 -7.22 8.34 7.05
N ILE A 95 -7.31 8.38 5.72
CA ILE A 95 -7.38 7.14 4.92
C ILE A 95 -6.06 6.35 4.97
N CYS A 96 -4.91 7.03 5.00
CA CYS A 96 -3.63 6.38 5.20
C CYS A 96 -3.57 5.67 6.57
N TRP A 97 -4.05 6.31 7.65
CA TRP A 97 -4.11 5.67 8.97
C TRP A 97 -5.04 4.46 9.00
N LYS A 98 -6.16 4.48 8.28
CA LYS A 98 -7.04 3.30 8.12
C LYS A 98 -6.32 2.15 7.42
N ILE A 99 -5.52 2.43 6.39
CA ILE A 99 -4.69 1.42 5.71
C ILE A 99 -3.58 0.90 6.64
N VAL A 100 -2.92 1.79 7.40
CA VAL A 100 -1.92 1.40 8.42
C VAL A 100 -2.53 0.48 9.47
N LEU A 101 -3.74 0.79 9.95
CA LEU A 101 -4.47 -0.05 10.90
C LEU A 101 -4.79 -1.42 10.30
N LEU A 102 -5.26 -1.45 9.04
CA LEU A 102 -5.52 -2.70 8.32
C LEU A 102 -4.25 -3.55 8.16
N ASN A 103 -3.15 -2.96 7.71
CA ASN A 103 -1.85 -3.63 7.57
C ASN A 103 -1.35 -4.17 8.91
N SER A 104 -1.52 -3.40 9.99
CA SER A 104 -1.14 -3.80 11.34
C SER A 104 -1.97 -4.99 11.80
N GLY A 105 -3.29 -4.96 11.60
CA GLY A 105 -4.19 -6.07 11.90
C GLY A 105 -3.83 -7.35 11.13
N ILE A 106 -3.52 -7.22 9.83
CA ILE A 106 -3.05 -8.35 8.99
C ILE A 106 -1.73 -8.91 9.51
N TRP A 107 -0.80 -8.04 9.91
CA TRP A 107 0.47 -8.47 10.49
C TRP A 107 0.28 -9.17 11.85
N PHE A 108 -0.65 -8.71 12.69
CA PHE A 108 -1.02 -9.41 13.93
C PHE A 108 -1.65 -10.78 13.65
N MET A 109 -2.51 -10.90 12.64
CA MET A 109 -3.08 -12.19 12.24
C MET A 109 -1.99 -13.20 11.83
N TRP A 110 -0.90 -12.75 11.22
CA TRP A 110 0.27 -13.60 10.92
C TRP A 110 1.00 -14.13 12.16
N GLN A 111 0.92 -13.43 13.30
CA GLN A 111 1.53 -13.87 14.55
C GLN A 111 0.76 -15.04 15.18
N LEU A 112 -0.51 -15.23 14.81
CA LEU A 112 -1.35 -16.31 15.31
C LEU A 112 -1.09 -17.59 14.48
N GLN A 113 -0.37 -18.55 15.07
CA GLN A 113 -0.01 -19.83 14.41
C GLN A 113 -1.21 -20.54 13.75
N ARG A 114 -2.38 -20.48 14.41
CA ARG A 114 -3.63 -21.09 13.90
C ARG A 114 -4.13 -20.48 12.60
N LEU A 115 -3.82 -19.21 12.33
CA LEU A 115 -4.26 -18.49 11.14
C LEU A 115 -3.25 -18.60 9.98
N GLN A 116 -2.01 -19.00 10.22
CA GLN A 116 -0.95 -19.02 9.21
C GLN A 116 -1.28 -19.78 7.92
N PRO A 117 -1.98 -20.95 7.94
CA PRO A 117 -2.36 -21.62 6.69
C PRO A 117 -3.34 -20.80 5.85
N MET A 118 -4.32 -20.17 6.50
CA MET A 118 -5.27 -19.26 5.84
C MET A 118 -4.55 -18.03 5.30
N MET A 119 -3.69 -17.41 6.12
CA MET A 119 -2.90 -16.25 5.73
C MET A 119 -1.98 -16.56 4.54
N SER A 120 -1.36 -17.74 4.51
CA SER A 120 -0.50 -18.17 3.40
C SER A 120 -1.28 -18.36 2.11
N ARG A 121 -2.52 -18.84 2.18
CA ARG A 121 -3.38 -18.99 1.01
C ARG A 121 -3.95 -17.65 0.52
N ALA A 122 -4.33 -16.78 1.45
CA ALA A 122 -5.09 -15.57 1.13
C ALA A 122 -4.23 -14.31 0.97
N PHE A 123 -3.07 -14.21 1.63
CA PHE A 123 -2.26 -12.98 1.72
C PHE A 123 -0.85 -13.12 1.16
N VAL A 124 -0.50 -14.25 0.54
CA VAL A 124 0.77 -14.44 -0.20
C VAL A 124 0.44 -14.64 -1.67
N HIS A 125 1.02 -13.82 -2.55
CA HIS A 125 0.87 -14.05 -3.98
C HIS A 125 1.88 -15.09 -4.48
N ASN A 126 1.36 -16.22 -4.96
CA ASN A 126 2.15 -17.20 -5.70
C ASN A 126 1.78 -17.13 -7.19
N PRO A 127 2.75 -16.83 -8.08
CA PRO A 127 2.52 -16.75 -9.52
C PRO A 127 1.86 -17.99 -10.15
N LEU A 128 2.08 -19.17 -9.58
CA LEU A 128 1.59 -20.42 -10.13
C LEU A 128 0.22 -20.85 -9.55
N SER A 129 -0.34 -20.09 -8.60
CA SER A 129 -1.58 -20.47 -7.91
C SER A 129 -2.86 -20.21 -8.70
N GLY A 130 -2.81 -19.38 -9.75
CA GLY A 130 -4.00 -18.93 -10.49
C GLY A 130 -4.92 -17.99 -9.69
N MET A 131 -4.63 -17.72 -8.41
CA MET A 131 -5.48 -16.90 -7.55
C MET A 131 -5.22 -15.41 -7.75
N SER A 132 -5.93 -14.78 -8.70
CA SER A 132 -5.74 -13.37 -9.04
C SER A 132 -6.04 -12.39 -7.91
N TYR A 133 -6.95 -12.72 -6.98
CA TYR A 133 -7.27 -11.87 -5.83
C TYR A 133 -6.06 -11.69 -4.90
N THR A 134 -5.12 -12.65 -4.89
CA THR A 134 -3.92 -12.56 -4.05
C THR A 134 -2.97 -11.45 -4.47
N LEU A 135 -3.09 -10.92 -5.70
CA LEU A 135 -2.37 -9.71 -6.13
C LEU A 135 -2.79 -8.48 -5.30
N LEU A 136 -4.05 -8.41 -4.90
CA LEU A 136 -4.54 -7.30 -4.08
C LEU A 136 -4.25 -7.54 -2.60
N THR A 137 -4.59 -8.72 -2.07
CA THR A 137 -4.45 -8.99 -0.63
C THR A 137 -2.98 -9.05 -0.19
N SER A 138 -2.07 -9.54 -1.04
CA SER A 138 -0.63 -9.52 -0.74
C SER A 138 -0.06 -8.10 -0.61
N ALA A 139 -0.70 -7.09 -1.20
CA ALA A 139 -0.33 -5.69 -1.03
C ALA A 139 -0.59 -5.16 0.39
N PHE A 140 -1.29 -5.90 1.25
CA PHE A 140 -1.52 -5.53 2.65
C PHE A 140 -0.71 -6.38 3.64
N SER A 141 0.08 -7.33 3.14
CA SER A 141 0.79 -8.34 3.94
C SER A 141 2.28 -8.02 4.06
N HIS A 142 2.89 -8.26 5.22
CA HIS A 142 4.28 -7.83 5.51
C HIS A 142 5.10 -8.95 6.16
N LYS A 143 6.31 -9.18 5.65
CA LYS A 143 7.23 -10.25 6.11
C LYS A 143 7.84 -10.04 7.50
N SER A 144 7.96 -8.79 7.96
CA SER A 144 8.64 -8.45 9.21
C SER A 144 8.11 -7.14 9.77
N LEU A 145 8.28 -6.94 11.09
CA LEU A 145 7.86 -5.71 11.77
C LEU A 145 8.55 -4.48 11.18
N ILE A 146 9.86 -4.54 10.93
CA ILE A 146 10.61 -3.42 10.36
C ILE A 146 10.08 -3.06 8.96
N HIS A 147 9.75 -4.07 8.13
CA HIS A 147 9.17 -3.82 6.81
C HIS A 147 7.79 -3.17 6.90
N LEU A 148 6.96 -3.59 7.87
CA LEU A 148 5.67 -2.96 8.16
C LEU A 148 5.87 -1.51 8.60
N LEU A 149 6.75 -1.25 9.58
CA LEU A 149 7.00 0.09 10.11
C LEU A 149 7.42 1.07 9.02
N PHE A 150 8.41 0.73 8.20
CA PHE A 150 8.86 1.61 7.11
C PHE A 150 7.77 1.83 6.06
N ASN A 151 6.98 0.79 5.69
CA ASN A 151 5.84 0.98 4.78
C ASN A 151 4.78 1.89 5.38
N CYS A 152 4.43 1.71 6.65
CA CYS A 152 3.43 2.53 7.32
C CYS A 152 3.88 3.99 7.47
N LEU A 153 5.15 4.23 7.82
CA LEU A 153 5.71 5.59 7.89
C LEU A 153 5.73 6.25 6.51
N ALA A 154 6.18 5.53 5.47
CA ALA A 154 6.20 6.05 4.12
C ALA A 154 4.78 6.28 3.56
N LEU A 155 3.83 5.40 3.85
CA LEU A 155 2.42 5.58 3.49
C LEU A 155 1.82 6.79 4.19
N GLU A 156 2.13 7.01 5.45
CA GLU A 156 1.64 8.15 6.20
C GLU A 156 2.16 9.47 5.62
N GLY A 157 3.46 9.59 5.34
CA GLY A 157 4.04 10.81 4.78
C GLY A 157 3.69 11.02 3.29
N PHE A 158 4.06 10.05 2.45
CA PHE A 158 3.92 10.16 1.00
C PHE A 158 2.51 9.82 0.51
N GLY A 159 1.81 8.88 1.15
CA GLY A 159 0.41 8.59 0.81
C GLY A 159 -0.52 9.77 1.09
N SER A 160 -0.36 10.43 2.24
CA SER A 160 -1.13 11.63 2.57
C SER A 160 -0.87 12.76 1.57
N SER A 161 0.39 12.93 1.15
CA SER A 161 0.79 13.93 0.15
C SER A 161 0.22 13.61 -1.22
N ALA A 162 0.34 12.37 -1.69
CA ALA A 162 -0.24 11.92 -2.96
C ALA A 162 -1.78 12.09 -2.96
N GLY A 163 -2.47 11.70 -1.89
CA GLY A 163 -3.91 11.91 -1.78
C GLY A 163 -4.31 13.39 -1.72
N THR A 164 -3.47 14.24 -1.11
CA THR A 164 -3.66 15.71 -1.13
C THR A 164 -3.51 16.27 -2.52
N TYR A 165 -2.55 15.79 -3.31
CA TYR A 165 -2.42 16.14 -4.72
C TYR A 165 -3.66 15.73 -5.52
N LEU A 166 -4.11 14.48 -5.43
CA LEU A 166 -5.29 13.99 -6.15
C LEU A 166 -6.52 14.85 -5.83
N ARG A 167 -6.70 15.17 -4.55
CA ARG A 167 -7.73 16.09 -4.06
C ARG A 167 -7.61 17.48 -4.69
N GLN A 168 -6.42 18.08 -4.67
CA GLN A 168 -6.19 19.43 -5.21
C GLN A 168 -6.49 19.51 -6.71
N VAL A 169 -6.23 18.44 -7.46
CA VAL A 169 -6.59 18.38 -8.88
C VAL A 169 -8.11 18.37 -9.06
N GLN A 170 -8.84 17.56 -8.28
CA GLN A 170 -10.30 17.49 -8.38
C GLN A 170 -10.99 18.77 -7.86
N ASP A 171 -10.37 19.50 -6.93
CA ASP A 171 -10.88 20.79 -6.45
C ASP A 171 -10.97 21.87 -7.53
N LYS A 172 -10.19 21.73 -8.60
CA LYS A 172 -10.27 22.62 -9.77
C LYS A 172 -11.47 22.30 -10.68
N ASN A 173 -12.05 21.11 -10.56
CA ASN A 173 -13.19 20.68 -11.36
C ASN A 173 -14.50 21.01 -10.64
N THR A 174 -15.01 22.22 -10.87
CA THR A 174 -16.29 22.68 -10.28
C THR A 174 -17.52 22.08 -10.94
N ALA A 175 -17.40 21.55 -12.17
CA ALA A 175 -18.51 20.97 -12.91
C ALA A 175 -18.94 19.59 -12.35
N GLN A 176 -18.03 18.91 -11.66
CA GLN A 176 -18.27 17.59 -11.09
C GLN A 176 -17.85 17.56 -9.62
N PRO A 177 -18.76 17.91 -8.69
CA PRO A 177 -18.41 17.94 -7.28
C PRO A 177 -17.95 16.57 -6.77
N GLU A 178 -17.05 16.60 -5.79
CA GLU A 178 -16.48 15.46 -5.09
C GLU A 178 -16.57 15.73 -3.60
N SER A 179 -17.41 14.99 -2.88
CA SER A 179 -17.51 15.12 -1.42
C SER A 179 -16.24 14.61 -0.73
N THR A 180 -15.73 13.48 -1.19
CA THR A 180 -14.64 12.73 -0.55
C THR A 180 -13.53 12.38 -1.55
N SER A 181 -12.29 12.62 -1.13
CA SER A 181 -11.09 12.19 -1.86
C SER A 181 -10.65 10.75 -1.54
N SER A 182 -11.29 10.12 -0.55
CA SER A 182 -10.89 8.82 -0.01
C SER A 182 -10.96 7.71 -1.05
N TYR A 183 -12.05 7.63 -1.81
CA TYR A 183 -12.23 6.56 -2.80
C TYR A 183 -11.28 6.70 -3.99
N HIS A 184 -10.99 7.93 -4.43
CA HIS A 184 -9.99 8.17 -5.47
C HIS A 184 -8.62 7.67 -5.02
N PHE A 185 -8.20 8.04 -3.80
CA PHE A 185 -6.93 7.57 -3.25
C PHE A 185 -6.90 6.06 -3.07
N LEU A 186 -7.98 5.43 -2.58
CA LEU A 186 -8.07 3.98 -2.46
C LEU A 186 -7.97 3.27 -3.82
N ALA A 187 -8.64 3.81 -4.85
CA ALA A 187 -8.57 3.27 -6.21
C ALA A 187 -7.15 3.38 -6.78
N PHE A 188 -6.49 4.52 -6.58
CA PHE A 188 -5.08 4.73 -6.91
C PHE A 188 -4.19 3.70 -6.20
N TYR A 189 -4.29 3.61 -4.87
CA TYR A 189 -3.48 2.73 -4.04
C TYR A 189 -3.66 1.25 -4.39
N ALA A 190 -4.91 0.80 -4.53
CA ALA A 190 -5.23 -0.58 -4.91
C ALA A 190 -4.75 -0.90 -6.33
N SER A 191 -4.93 0.03 -7.28
CA SER A 191 -4.47 -0.14 -8.66
C SER A 191 -2.94 -0.21 -8.74
N ALA A 192 -2.25 0.62 -7.96
CA ALA A 192 -0.79 0.61 -7.87
C ALA A 192 -0.27 -0.71 -7.29
N GLY A 193 -0.90 -1.22 -6.22
CA GLY A 193 -0.58 -2.52 -5.63
C GLY A 193 -0.77 -3.68 -6.62
N ILE A 194 -1.90 -3.71 -7.31
CA ILE A 194 -2.19 -4.74 -8.32
C ILE A 194 -1.20 -4.66 -9.49
N PHE A 195 -0.93 -3.45 -9.99
CA PHE A 195 -0.02 -3.24 -11.12
C PHE A 195 1.42 -3.63 -10.79
N SER A 196 1.94 -3.17 -9.64
CA SER A 196 3.28 -3.52 -9.17
C SER A 196 3.43 -5.03 -8.93
N GLY A 197 2.43 -5.66 -8.30
CA GLY A 197 2.37 -7.11 -8.12
C GLY A 197 2.38 -7.87 -9.45
N LEU A 198 1.66 -7.38 -10.46
CA LEU A 198 1.66 -7.94 -11.80
C LEU A 198 3.02 -7.80 -12.50
N VAL A 199 3.69 -6.66 -12.38
CA VAL A 199 5.05 -6.46 -12.91
C VAL A 199 6.01 -7.47 -12.29
N SER A 200 5.98 -7.63 -10.96
CA SER A 200 6.80 -8.63 -10.25
C SER A 200 6.47 -10.07 -10.68
N HIS A 201 5.18 -10.37 -10.85
CA HIS A 201 4.72 -11.67 -11.34
C HIS A 201 5.29 -11.96 -12.74
N ILE A 202 5.14 -11.04 -13.69
CA ILE A 202 5.63 -11.19 -15.07
C ILE A 202 7.14 -11.34 -15.08
N ALA A 203 7.86 -10.51 -14.31
CA ALA A 203 9.32 -10.60 -14.21
C ALA A 203 9.76 -11.94 -13.62
N SER A 204 9.07 -12.43 -12.59
CA SER A 204 9.37 -13.72 -11.98
C SER A 204 9.09 -14.88 -12.95
N ALA A 205 7.96 -14.85 -13.65
CA ALA A 205 7.56 -15.88 -14.61
C ALA A 205 8.45 -15.90 -15.88
N LYS A 206 8.80 -14.74 -16.43
CA LYS A 206 9.52 -14.65 -17.71
C LYS A 206 11.04 -14.60 -17.57
N LEU A 207 11.57 -14.03 -16.49
CA LEU A 207 13.01 -13.80 -16.35
C LEU A 207 13.65 -14.73 -15.33
N ARG A 208 13.02 -14.91 -14.16
CA ARG A 208 13.60 -15.69 -13.05
C ARG A 208 13.37 -17.18 -13.22
N TYR A 209 12.14 -17.58 -13.56
CA TYR A 209 11.76 -18.99 -13.63
C TYR A 209 12.56 -19.80 -14.67
N PRO A 210 12.76 -19.33 -15.92
CA PRO A 210 13.57 -20.06 -16.90
C PRO A 210 15.03 -20.18 -16.48
N LYS A 211 15.61 -19.13 -15.86
CA LYS A 211 16.98 -19.17 -15.35
C LYS A 211 17.15 -20.17 -14.21
N LEU A 212 16.17 -20.26 -13.31
CA LEU A 212 16.17 -21.24 -12.23
C LEU A 212 16.07 -22.66 -12.77
N ILE A 213 15.16 -22.91 -13.72
CA ILE A 213 15.06 -24.22 -14.40
C ILE A 213 16.37 -24.54 -15.09
N ALA A 214 16.95 -23.63 -15.87
CA ALA A 214 18.20 -23.84 -16.58
C ALA A 214 19.36 -24.19 -15.62
N GLN A 215 19.42 -23.56 -14.44
CA GLN A 215 20.41 -23.86 -13.40
C GLN A 215 20.19 -25.25 -12.78
N LEU A 216 18.94 -25.64 -12.55
CA LEU A 216 18.60 -26.95 -11.99
C LEU A 216 18.72 -28.09 -13.02
N SER A 217 18.50 -27.79 -14.30
CA SER A 217 18.66 -28.73 -15.41
C SER A 217 20.09 -28.79 -15.93
N SER A 218 20.95 -27.84 -15.54
CA SER A 218 22.38 -27.91 -15.84
C SER A 218 22.96 -29.07 -15.03
N PRO A 219 23.62 -30.06 -15.67
CA PRO A 219 24.28 -31.11 -14.92
C PRO A 219 25.24 -30.47 -13.92
N ALA A 220 25.17 -30.90 -12.66
CA ALA A 220 26.10 -30.49 -11.61
C ALA A 220 27.50 -30.52 -12.22
N SER A 221 28.25 -29.41 -12.07
CA SER A 221 29.62 -29.26 -12.54
C SER A 221 30.32 -30.60 -12.49
N LYS A 222 30.73 -31.14 -13.66
CA LYS A 222 31.49 -32.40 -13.74
C LYS A 222 32.48 -32.38 -12.57
N ALA A 223 32.41 -33.38 -11.69
CA ALA A 223 33.41 -33.54 -10.65
C ALA A 223 34.78 -33.38 -11.33
N PRO A 224 35.70 -32.56 -10.77
CA PRO A 224 37.00 -32.34 -11.40
C PRO A 224 37.55 -33.71 -11.73
N ALA A 225 37.91 -33.92 -13.00
CA ALA A 225 38.39 -35.20 -13.47
C ALA A 225 39.51 -35.65 -12.52
N THR A 226 39.29 -36.72 -11.78
CA THR A 226 40.32 -37.31 -10.93
C THR A 226 41.33 -37.94 -11.87
N GLU A 227 42.27 -37.14 -12.37
CA GLU A 227 43.26 -37.56 -13.37
C GLU A 227 44.22 -38.64 -12.85
N THR A 228 44.18 -38.94 -11.55
CA THR A 228 45.03 -39.96 -10.94
C THR A 228 44.26 -40.91 -10.03
N TRP A 229 44.63 -42.18 -10.04
CA TRP A 229 44.07 -43.23 -9.17
C TRP A 229 44.16 -42.87 -7.67
N ALA A 230 45.21 -42.13 -7.27
CA ALA A 230 45.38 -41.61 -5.92
C ALA A 230 44.25 -40.63 -5.53
N SER A 231 43.88 -39.71 -6.42
CA SER A 231 42.80 -38.74 -6.16
C SER A 231 41.41 -39.38 -6.06
N ALA A 232 41.18 -40.50 -6.77
CA ALA A 232 39.96 -41.28 -6.68
C ALA A 232 39.86 -42.05 -5.34
N MET A 233 40.98 -42.57 -4.83
CA MET A 233 41.02 -43.27 -3.54
C MET A 233 40.80 -42.31 -2.36
N THR A 234 41.39 -41.12 -2.38
CA THR A 234 41.17 -40.11 -1.34
C THR A 234 39.73 -39.60 -1.31
N ALA A 235 39.07 -39.52 -2.48
CA ALA A 235 37.65 -39.17 -2.59
C ALA A 235 36.71 -40.31 -2.12
N ALA A 236 37.09 -41.58 -2.33
CA ALA A 236 36.32 -42.73 -1.85
C ALA A 236 36.45 -42.92 -0.32
N SER A 237 37.58 -42.55 0.27
CA SER A 237 37.81 -42.62 1.72
C SER A 237 37.15 -41.48 2.51
N SER A 238 36.72 -40.39 1.87
CA SER A 238 36.04 -39.26 2.53
C SER A 238 34.54 -39.48 2.76
N THR A 239 34.05 -40.71 2.58
CA THR A 239 32.65 -41.11 2.83
C THR A 239 32.32 -41.22 4.32
N THR A 240 32.68 -40.20 5.10
CA THR A 240 32.19 -40.00 6.46
C THR A 240 31.50 -38.64 6.53
N THR A 241 30.22 -38.62 6.15
CA THR A 241 29.13 -37.99 6.93
C THR A 241 27.81 -38.03 6.15
N LYS A 242 26.98 -39.01 6.50
CA LYS A 242 25.52 -39.05 6.25
C LYS A 242 24.74 -37.89 6.93
N ALA A 243 25.38 -36.75 7.19
CA ALA A 243 24.78 -35.59 7.86
C ALA A 243 24.39 -34.45 6.89
N ALA A 244 24.90 -34.45 5.65
CA ALA A 244 24.60 -33.37 4.68
C ALA A 244 23.30 -33.58 3.87
N ALA A 245 22.80 -34.82 3.78
CA ALA A 245 21.64 -35.14 2.94
C ALA A 245 20.28 -34.71 3.54
N ALA A 246 20.20 -34.50 4.86
CA ALA A 246 18.97 -34.06 5.52
C ALA A 246 18.71 -32.54 5.42
N THR A 247 19.70 -31.75 4.98
CA THR A 247 19.58 -30.29 4.89
C THR A 247 19.19 -29.81 3.49
N SER A 248 19.42 -30.62 2.45
CA SER A 248 19.16 -30.23 1.05
C SER A 248 17.70 -30.37 0.61
N ALA A 249 16.87 -31.15 1.32
CA ALA A 249 15.47 -31.38 0.94
C ALA A 249 14.52 -30.24 1.36
N LYS A 250 14.99 -29.27 2.18
CA LYS A 250 14.21 -28.06 2.53
C LYS A 250 14.38 -26.90 1.53
N SER A 251 15.18 -27.07 0.47
CA SER A 251 15.18 -26.15 -0.67
C SER A 251 14.14 -26.55 -1.72
N ALA A 252 12.96 -27.01 -1.29
CA ALA A 252 11.78 -26.96 -2.14
C ALA A 252 11.65 -25.51 -2.60
N ILE A 253 11.59 -25.32 -3.92
CA ILE A 253 11.57 -24.04 -4.64
C ILE A 253 10.70 -23.01 -3.90
N SER A 254 11.30 -22.23 -3.01
CA SER A 254 10.62 -21.11 -2.37
C SER A 254 10.82 -19.94 -3.30
N ILE A 255 9.96 -19.81 -4.31
CA ILE A 255 9.70 -18.50 -4.90
C ILE A 255 9.19 -17.68 -3.72
N PRO A 256 9.95 -16.69 -3.21
CA PRO A 256 9.45 -15.87 -2.12
C PRO A 256 8.19 -15.22 -2.67
N GLY A 257 7.03 -15.54 -2.09
CA GLY A 257 5.79 -14.90 -2.52
C GLY A 257 5.98 -13.39 -2.42
N SER A 258 5.54 -12.65 -3.43
CA SER A 258 5.53 -11.20 -3.36
C SER A 258 4.54 -10.81 -2.25
N LEU A 259 5.03 -10.03 -1.30
CA LEU A 259 4.37 -9.63 -0.06
C LEU A 259 4.78 -8.19 0.24
N GLY A 260 3.83 -7.26 0.22
CA GLY A 260 4.11 -5.90 0.66
C GLY A 260 3.29 -4.82 -0.01
N ALA A 261 2.93 -3.81 0.77
CA ALA A 261 2.39 -2.53 0.31
C ALA A 261 3.38 -1.71 -0.53
N SER A 262 4.64 -2.14 -0.61
CA SER A 262 5.74 -1.31 -1.07
C SER A 262 5.59 -0.81 -2.50
N GLY A 263 4.99 -1.59 -3.40
CA GLY A 263 4.68 -1.12 -4.76
C GLY A 263 3.67 0.04 -4.78
N ALA A 264 2.63 -0.02 -3.95
CA ALA A 264 1.67 1.08 -3.82
C ALA A 264 2.27 2.30 -3.10
N VAL A 265 3.13 2.07 -2.11
CA VAL A 265 3.89 3.14 -1.44
C VAL A 265 4.87 3.80 -2.41
N TYR A 266 5.58 3.05 -3.26
CA TYR A 266 6.45 3.58 -4.31
C TYR A 266 5.66 4.46 -5.29
N ALA A 267 4.44 4.05 -5.65
CA ALA A 267 3.58 4.90 -6.47
C ALA A 267 3.23 6.23 -5.76
N CYS A 268 2.94 6.20 -4.46
CA CYS A 268 2.69 7.41 -3.66
C CYS A 268 3.92 8.32 -3.61
N VAL A 269 5.10 7.74 -3.37
CA VAL A 269 6.38 8.45 -3.34
C VAL A 269 6.65 9.14 -4.68
N THR A 270 6.53 8.42 -5.79
CA THR A 270 6.77 8.98 -7.13
C THR A 270 5.73 10.05 -7.49
N ALA A 271 4.44 9.82 -7.23
CA ALA A 271 3.40 10.81 -7.49
C ALA A 271 3.62 12.08 -6.65
N THR A 272 4.06 11.94 -5.39
CA THR A 272 4.39 13.08 -4.52
C THR A 272 5.59 13.86 -5.06
N ALA A 273 6.64 13.18 -5.51
CA ALA A 273 7.84 13.84 -6.05
C ALA A 273 7.58 14.60 -7.34
N LEU A 274 6.62 14.13 -8.15
CA LEU A 274 6.18 14.84 -9.36
C LEU A 274 5.25 16.01 -9.02
N ALA A 275 4.35 15.85 -8.05
CA ALA A 275 3.40 16.88 -7.64
C ALA A 275 4.06 18.03 -6.86
N TYR A 276 5.09 17.73 -6.06
CA TYR A 276 5.76 18.66 -5.17
C TYR A 276 7.29 18.56 -5.33
N PRO A 277 7.85 18.98 -6.48
CA PRO A 277 9.26 18.75 -6.81
C PRO A 277 10.25 19.42 -5.85
N GLY A 278 9.87 20.54 -5.21
CA GLY A 278 10.67 21.24 -4.20
C GLY A 278 10.41 20.79 -2.76
N ALA A 279 9.63 19.73 -2.53
CA ALA A 279 9.43 19.21 -1.18
C ALA A 279 10.74 18.57 -0.69
N GLN A 280 11.19 18.97 0.50
CA GLN A 280 12.40 18.42 1.10
C GLN A 280 12.05 17.23 2.00
N ILE A 281 12.84 16.17 1.89
CA ILE A 281 12.79 15.01 2.78
C ILE A 281 14.12 14.86 3.51
N SER A 282 14.08 14.29 4.70
CA SER A 282 15.28 13.85 5.43
C SER A 282 15.16 12.36 5.71
N LEU A 283 16.29 11.66 5.62
CA LEU A 283 16.35 10.27 6.05
C LEU A 283 16.55 10.24 7.56
N ILE A 284 15.78 9.40 8.24
CA ILE A 284 15.97 9.12 9.66
C ILE A 284 17.20 8.21 9.84
N PHE A 285 17.46 7.33 8.87
CA PHE A 285 18.56 6.38 8.93
C PHE A 285 19.15 6.08 7.53
N PRO A 286 20.44 6.38 7.27
CA PRO A 286 21.30 7.25 8.08
C PRO A 286 20.75 8.69 8.12
N PRO A 287 20.94 9.46 9.21
CA PRO A 287 20.50 10.87 9.26
C PRO A 287 21.13 11.70 8.15
N THR A 288 20.31 12.43 7.39
CA THR A 288 20.76 13.35 6.34
C THR A 288 20.20 14.75 6.56
N SER A 289 20.92 15.77 6.06
CA SER A 289 20.31 17.09 5.86
C SER A 289 19.12 16.97 4.91
N PRO A 290 18.09 17.82 5.04
CA PRO A 290 16.98 17.85 4.10
C PRO A 290 17.47 18.04 2.67
N PHE A 291 16.96 17.23 1.75
CA PHE A 291 17.25 17.30 0.32
C PHE A 291 15.97 17.11 -0.49
N ASP A 292 15.98 17.52 -1.75
CA ASP A 292 14.77 17.47 -2.59
C ASP A 292 14.31 16.03 -2.82
N ILE A 293 13.01 15.80 -2.66
CA ILE A 293 12.37 14.48 -2.81
C ILE A 293 12.72 13.82 -4.14
N GLN A 294 12.94 14.59 -5.21
CA GLN A 294 13.30 14.09 -6.53
C GLN A 294 14.61 13.27 -6.49
N TYR A 295 15.64 13.76 -5.79
CA TYR A 295 16.89 13.00 -5.61
C TYR A 295 16.67 11.71 -4.84
N GLY A 296 15.75 11.73 -3.85
CA GLY A 296 15.36 10.54 -3.12
C GLY A 296 14.72 9.49 -4.02
N VAL A 297 13.75 9.88 -4.86
CA VAL A 297 13.09 8.99 -5.81
C VAL A 297 14.08 8.45 -6.85
N MET A 298 14.96 9.30 -7.39
CA MET A 298 16.01 8.89 -8.31
C MET A 298 16.94 7.85 -7.67
N GLY A 299 17.35 8.07 -6.41
CA GLY A 299 18.17 7.13 -5.66
C GLY A 299 17.49 5.78 -5.43
N LEU A 300 16.20 5.78 -5.05
CA LEU A 300 15.42 4.55 -4.88
C LEU A 300 15.29 3.76 -6.19
N VAL A 301 14.92 4.43 -7.28
CA VAL A 301 14.81 3.80 -8.62
C VAL A 301 16.16 3.26 -9.09
N ALA A 302 17.25 3.99 -8.86
CA ALA A 302 18.60 3.54 -9.20
C ALA A 302 19.00 2.29 -8.39
N LEU A 303 18.71 2.29 -7.09
CA LEU A 303 19.00 1.15 -6.20
C LEU A 303 18.22 -0.11 -6.63
N ASP A 304 16.93 0.02 -6.95
CA ASP A 304 16.13 -1.11 -7.43
C ASP A 304 16.59 -1.61 -8.80
N THR A 305 16.99 -0.69 -9.70
CA THR A 305 17.54 -1.05 -11.01
C THR A 305 18.85 -1.82 -10.86
N LEU A 306 19.75 -1.35 -9.99
CA LEU A 306 20.97 -2.07 -9.64
C LEU A 306 20.67 -3.42 -8.99
N GLY A 307 19.67 -3.49 -8.12
CA GLY A 307 19.21 -4.73 -7.49
C GLY A 307 18.69 -5.75 -8.52
N VAL A 308 17.97 -5.29 -9.55
CA VAL A 308 17.55 -6.11 -10.69
C VAL A 308 18.75 -6.63 -11.49
N ILE A 309 19.70 -5.74 -11.84
CA ILE A 309 20.89 -6.09 -12.64
C ILE A 309 21.78 -7.08 -11.87
N ARG A 310 21.98 -6.86 -10.57
CA ARG A 310 22.83 -7.68 -9.68
C ARG A 310 22.13 -8.93 -9.15
N GLY A 311 20.81 -9.08 -9.38
CA GLY A 311 20.04 -10.24 -8.93
C GLY A 311 19.80 -10.30 -7.42
N TRP A 312 19.71 -9.16 -6.73
CA TRP A 312 19.44 -9.10 -5.30
C TRP A 312 18.04 -9.65 -4.96
N ARG A 313 17.92 -10.35 -3.82
CA ARG A 313 16.70 -11.04 -3.37
C ARG A 313 16.10 -10.47 -2.08
N MET A 314 16.72 -9.43 -1.51
CA MET A 314 16.28 -8.84 -0.24
C MET A 314 14.95 -8.08 -0.37
N PHE A 315 14.67 -7.52 -1.55
CA PHE A 315 13.47 -6.75 -1.86
C PHE A 315 12.81 -7.22 -3.17
N ASP A 316 11.53 -6.88 -3.33
CA ASP A 316 10.83 -7.06 -4.60
C ASP A 316 11.08 -5.86 -5.53
N HIS A 317 12.30 -5.78 -6.06
CA HIS A 317 12.76 -4.67 -6.90
C HIS A 317 11.85 -4.45 -8.13
N TRP A 318 11.28 -5.52 -8.70
CA TRP A 318 10.36 -5.41 -9.83
C TRP A 318 9.02 -4.80 -9.44
N ALA A 319 8.49 -5.15 -8.26
CA ALA A 319 7.29 -4.50 -7.73
C ALA A 319 7.53 -3.01 -7.46
N HIS A 320 8.69 -2.65 -6.89
CA HIS A 320 9.01 -1.24 -6.64
C HIS A 320 9.10 -0.41 -7.93
N LEU A 321 9.84 -0.91 -8.94
CA LEU A 321 9.93 -0.26 -10.25
C LEU A 321 8.57 -0.17 -10.94
N GLY A 322 7.75 -1.22 -10.85
CA GLY A 322 6.36 -1.18 -11.33
C GLY A 322 5.51 -0.14 -10.61
N GLY A 323 5.68 0.00 -9.30
CA GLY A 323 5.05 1.02 -8.47
C GLY A 323 5.45 2.44 -8.87
N ALA A 324 6.76 2.68 -9.05
CA ALA A 324 7.27 3.97 -9.50
C ALA A 324 6.72 4.35 -10.89
N ALA A 325 6.74 3.41 -11.83
CA ALA A 325 6.18 3.61 -13.17
C ALA A 325 4.68 3.92 -13.12
N PHE A 326 3.93 3.18 -12.30
CA PHE A 326 2.50 3.44 -12.11
C PHE A 326 2.23 4.81 -11.49
N GLY A 327 2.98 5.21 -10.46
CA GLY A 327 2.86 6.53 -9.82
C GLY A 327 3.10 7.66 -10.81
N ALA A 328 4.15 7.54 -11.65
CA ALA A 328 4.43 8.50 -12.70
C ALA A 328 3.32 8.56 -13.75
N MET A 329 2.87 7.40 -14.25
CA MET A 329 1.75 7.32 -15.19
C MET A 329 0.49 7.97 -14.61
N TYR A 330 0.14 7.63 -13.36
CA TYR A 330 -1.07 8.12 -12.72
C TYR A 330 -1.00 9.64 -12.47
N TYR A 331 0.17 10.20 -12.18
CA TYR A 331 0.34 11.66 -12.10
C TYR A 331 -0.07 12.35 -13.41
N TYR A 332 0.29 11.80 -14.57
CA TYR A 332 -0.02 12.44 -15.85
C TYR A 332 -1.47 12.23 -16.33
N CYS A 333 -2.03 11.04 -16.16
CA CYS A 333 -3.35 10.71 -16.73
C CYS A 333 -4.42 10.27 -15.71
N GLY A 334 -4.02 9.89 -14.49
CA GLY A 334 -4.90 9.32 -13.47
C GLY A 334 -6.06 10.23 -13.06
N PRO A 335 -5.81 11.50 -12.65
CA PRO A 335 -6.88 12.42 -12.30
C PRO A 335 -7.89 12.66 -13.43
N THR A 336 -7.42 12.71 -14.68
CA THR A 336 -8.27 12.87 -15.85
C THR A 336 -9.12 11.62 -16.08
N ILE A 337 -8.51 10.44 -16.02
CA ILE A 337 -9.22 9.15 -16.11
C ILE A 337 -10.28 9.05 -14.99
N TRP A 338 -9.95 9.48 -13.78
CA TRP A 338 -10.88 9.51 -12.64
C TRP A 338 -12.11 10.37 -12.94
N SER A 339 -11.92 11.62 -13.38
CA SER A 339 -13.04 12.51 -13.71
C SER A 339 -13.90 11.95 -14.84
N TYR A 340 -13.30 11.42 -15.92
CA TYR A 340 -14.05 10.75 -16.99
C TYR A 340 -14.85 9.55 -16.50
N THR A 341 -14.24 8.71 -15.66
CA THR A 341 -14.90 7.52 -15.10
C THR A 341 -16.10 7.92 -14.25
N ARG A 342 -15.93 8.92 -13.37
CA ARG A 342 -17.04 9.44 -12.57
C ARG A 342 -18.14 10.05 -13.44
N ALA A 343 -17.79 10.73 -14.53
CA ALA A 343 -18.77 11.37 -15.41
C ALA A 343 -19.60 10.32 -16.16
N ALA A 344 -18.95 9.26 -16.65
CA ALA A 344 -19.61 8.15 -17.33
C ALA A 344 -20.57 7.36 -16.40
N LEU A 345 -20.28 7.32 -15.10
CA LEU A 345 -21.08 6.62 -14.10
C LEU A 345 -22.11 7.51 -13.38
N LYS A 346 -22.25 8.78 -13.78
CA LYS A 346 -23.29 9.64 -13.20
C LYS A 346 -24.65 9.10 -13.65
N PRO A 347 -25.59 8.82 -12.73
CA PRO A 347 -26.95 8.45 -13.12
C PRO A 347 -27.49 9.54 -14.06
N ARG A 348 -28.04 9.15 -15.21
CA ARG A 348 -28.82 10.09 -16.01
C ARG A 348 -30.05 10.40 -15.17
N ASP A 349 -30.27 11.68 -14.90
CA ASP A 349 -31.45 12.14 -14.17
C ASP A 349 -32.68 11.53 -14.86
N SER A 350 -33.43 10.71 -14.12
CA SER A 350 -34.66 10.04 -14.55
C SER A 350 -35.87 10.93 -14.36
#